data_AF-A0A7Y2PA59-F1
#
_entry.id   AF-A0A7Y2PA59-F1
#
_cell.length_a   1.000
_cell.length_b   1.000
_cell.length_c   1.000
_cell.angle_alpha   90.00
_cell.angle_beta   90.00
_cell.angle_gamma   90.00
#
_symmetry.space_group_name_H-M   'P 1'
#
loop_
_entity.id
_entity.type
_entity.pdbx_description
1 polymer ?
#
loop_
_entity_poly.entity_id
_entity_poly.type
_entity_poly.pdbx_seq_one_letter_code
_entity_poly.pdbx_strand_id
1 'polypeptide(L)'
;MGDDIQAMKAGILEIADIFVVNKSDRQGADRTKQELETMVGMNTYREGEWAPPVMAAVAQTGAGVPELLSEVERHWKFISREENLERYRKEKARVELMEILKKRLIGKAVDDLSQDGVLDRLLEDIARKIRDPYSIAEQVGDHKFVYPLTEGARKGKGSRRR
;
A
#
# COMPACT_ATOMS: atom_id res chain seq x y z
N MET A 1 12.95 -21.94 3.41
CA MET A 1 11.69 -22.20 4.16
C MET A 1 11.41 -21.16 5.24
N GLY A 2 12.42 -20.49 5.84
CA GLY A 2 12.18 -19.37 6.76
C GLY A 2 11.87 -18.03 6.08
N ASP A 3 12.51 -17.75 4.94
CA ASP A 3 12.39 -16.45 4.24
C ASP A 3 10.99 -16.18 3.67
N ASP A 4 10.33 -17.18 3.08
CA ASP A 4 9.00 -16.98 2.48
C ASP A 4 7.93 -16.67 3.55
N ILE A 5 8.04 -17.32 4.71
CA ILE A 5 7.16 -17.08 5.86
C ILE A 5 7.44 -15.71 6.47
N GLN A 6 8.71 -15.33 6.62
CA GLN A 6 9.11 -14.00 7.11
C GLN A 6 8.70 -12.88 6.14
N ALA A 7 8.77 -13.10 4.83
CA ALA A 7 8.34 -12.15 3.81
C ALA A 7 6.82 -11.96 3.80
N MET A 8 6.04 -13.02 3.99
CA MET A 8 4.58 -12.91 4.16
C MET A 8 4.22 -12.22 5.50
N LYS A 9 4.99 -12.51 6.55
CA LYS A 9 4.83 -11.91 7.88
C LYS A 9 5.00 -10.39 7.84
N ALA A 10 6.13 -9.92 7.30
CA ALA A 10 6.51 -8.51 7.22
C ALA A 10 5.66 -7.63 6.28
N GLY A 11 4.53 -8.15 5.77
CA GLY A 11 3.68 -7.44 4.81
C GLY A 11 2.21 -7.52 5.17
N ILE A 12 1.59 -8.67 4.93
CA ILE A 12 0.13 -8.81 4.94
C ILE A 12 -0.36 -9.43 6.26
N LEU A 13 0.40 -10.34 6.86
CA LEU A 13 -0.03 -11.02 8.09
C LEU A 13 0.04 -10.13 9.33
N GLU A 14 0.86 -9.08 9.32
CA GLU A 14 1.00 -8.15 10.45
C GLU A 14 -0.08 -7.07 10.51
N ILE A 15 -0.74 -6.77 9.39
CA ILE A 15 -1.70 -5.66 9.28
C ILE A 15 -3.17 -6.11 9.33
N ALA A 16 -3.43 -7.42 9.23
CA ALA A 16 -4.79 -7.92 9.12
C ALA A 16 -5.43 -8.12 10.50
N ASP A 17 -6.62 -7.54 10.66
CA ASP A 17 -7.41 -7.70 11.87
C ASP A 17 -8.20 -9.02 11.89
N ILE A 18 -8.56 -9.54 10.72
CA ILE A 18 -9.30 -10.80 10.54
C ILE A 18 -8.78 -11.48 9.27
N PHE A 19 -8.52 -12.78 9.33
CA PHE A 19 -8.15 -13.59 8.18
C PHE A 19 -9.32 -14.43 7.71
N VAL A 20 -9.53 -14.50 6.40
CA VAL A 20 -10.62 -15.30 5.81
C VAL A 20 -10.08 -16.16 4.66
N VAL A 21 -10.17 -17.48 4.82
CA VAL A 21 -9.96 -18.45 3.75
C VAL A 21 -11.27 -18.59 2.98
N ASN A 22 -11.38 -17.85 1.87
CA ASN A 22 -12.53 -17.90 0.98
C ASN A 22 -12.48 -19.14 0.05
N LYS A 23 -13.64 -19.56 -0.47
CA LYS A 23 -13.85 -20.79 -1.24
C LYS A 23 -13.52 -22.04 -0.40
N SER A 24 -13.96 -22.04 0.85
CA SER A 24 -13.67 -23.12 1.80
C SER A 24 -14.34 -24.45 1.43
N ASP A 25 -15.18 -24.47 0.42
CA ASP A 25 -15.75 -25.66 -0.24
C ASP A 25 -14.72 -26.42 -1.10
N ARG A 26 -13.55 -25.84 -1.38
CA ARG A 26 -12.53 -26.45 -2.25
C ARG A 26 -11.57 -27.35 -1.48
N GLN A 27 -11.09 -28.39 -2.17
CA GLN A 27 -10.03 -29.25 -1.65
C GLN A 27 -8.79 -28.41 -1.28
N GLY A 28 -8.25 -28.65 -0.09
CA GLY A 28 -7.09 -27.94 0.43
C GLY A 28 -7.41 -26.70 1.27
N ALA A 29 -8.67 -26.24 1.32
CA ALA A 29 -9.04 -25.08 2.12
C ALA A 29 -8.77 -25.27 3.62
N ASP A 30 -9.09 -26.45 4.17
CA ASP A 30 -8.82 -26.77 5.58
C ASP A 30 -7.32 -26.72 5.90
N ARG A 31 -6.49 -27.21 4.97
CA ARG A 31 -5.04 -27.16 5.09
C ARG A 31 -4.54 -25.71 5.09
N THR A 32 -5.03 -24.88 4.16
CA THR A 32 -4.68 -23.44 4.12
C THR A 32 -5.12 -22.73 5.40
N LYS A 33 -6.30 -23.06 5.94
CA LYS A 33 -6.78 -22.52 7.22
C LYS A 33 -5.83 -22.88 8.37
N GLN A 34 -5.46 -24.15 8.49
CA GLN A 34 -4.53 -24.62 9.53
C GLN A 34 -3.13 -24.00 9.41
N GLU A 35 -2.61 -23.88 8.18
CA GLU A 35 -1.33 -23.22 7.92
C GLU A 35 -1.39 -21.75 8.36
N LEU A 36 -2.48 -21.05 8.05
CA LEU A 36 -2.67 -19.66 8.46
C LEU A 36 -2.88 -19.51 9.97
N GLU A 37 -3.65 -20.39 10.61
CA GLU A 37 -3.79 -20.46 12.07
C GLU A 37 -2.44 -20.67 12.76
N THR A 38 -1.60 -21.54 12.19
CA THR A 38 -0.24 -21.79 12.69
C THR A 38 0.62 -20.53 12.58
N MET A 39 0.59 -19.84 11.44
CA MET A 39 1.35 -18.60 11.24
C MET A 39 0.89 -17.47 12.17
N VAL A 40 -0.42 -17.29 12.33
CA VAL A 40 -0.99 -16.30 13.26
C VAL A 40 -0.65 -16.66 14.71
N GLY A 41 -0.72 -17.95 15.08
CA GLY A 41 -0.37 -18.44 16.41
C GLY A 41 1.12 -18.31 16.77
N MET A 42 2.01 -18.10 15.78
CA MET A 42 3.42 -17.76 16.03
C MET A 42 3.62 -16.30 16.48
N ASN A 43 2.61 -15.44 16.38
CA ASN A 43 2.66 -14.11 16.96
C ASN A 43 2.31 -14.15 18.45
N THR A 44 3.08 -13.43 19.24
CA THR A 44 2.80 -13.26 20.68
C THR A 44 1.86 -12.09 20.88
N TYR A 45 0.58 -12.37 21.13
CA TYR A 45 -0.40 -11.38 21.54
C TYR A 45 -0.42 -11.31 23.07
N ARG A 46 -0.30 -10.09 23.63
CA ARG A 46 -0.39 -9.88 25.08
C ARG A 46 -1.83 -10.02 25.55
N GLU A 47 -2.00 -10.22 26.85
CA GLU A 47 -3.32 -10.19 27.46
C GLU A 47 -3.98 -8.83 27.18
N GLY A 48 -5.21 -8.87 26.65
CA GLY A 48 -5.92 -7.67 26.23
C GLY A 48 -5.58 -7.16 24.81
N GLU A 49 -4.67 -7.79 24.07
CA GLU A 49 -4.46 -7.49 22.65
C GLU A 49 -5.42 -8.28 21.74
N TRP A 50 -5.68 -7.72 20.56
CA TRP A 50 -6.47 -8.40 19.56
C TRP A 50 -5.65 -9.48 18.86
N ALA A 51 -6.06 -10.74 19.03
CA ALA A 51 -5.57 -11.87 18.25
C ALA A 51 -6.50 -12.05 17.02
N PRO A 52 -6.01 -11.81 15.79
CA PRO A 52 -6.81 -11.95 14.58
C PRO A 52 -7.34 -13.38 14.43
N PRO A 53 -8.67 -13.58 14.29
CA PRO A 53 -9.21 -14.90 14.02
C PRO A 53 -8.94 -15.32 12.57
N VAL A 54 -8.81 -16.63 12.35
CA VAL A 54 -8.76 -17.24 11.02
C VAL A 54 -10.07 -17.95 10.74
N MET A 55 -10.81 -17.45 9.75
CA MET A 55 -12.16 -17.88 9.42
C MET A 55 -12.21 -18.57 8.05
N ALA A 56 -13.25 -19.35 7.82
CA ALA A 56 -13.54 -19.96 6.54
C ALA A 56 -14.85 -19.40 5.99
N ALA A 57 -14.91 -19.14 4.68
CA ALA A 57 -16.12 -18.67 4.03
C ALA A 57 -16.26 -19.19 2.60
N VAL A 58 -17.50 -19.24 2.12
CA VAL A 58 -17.82 -19.47 0.71
C VAL A 58 -18.61 -18.27 0.22
N ALA A 59 -17.91 -17.27 -0.32
CA ALA A 59 -18.53 -16.01 -0.73
C ALA A 59 -19.67 -16.19 -1.75
N GLN A 60 -19.63 -17.24 -2.59
CA GLN A 60 -20.67 -17.51 -3.58
C GLN A 60 -21.99 -17.95 -2.97
N THR A 61 -21.96 -18.68 -1.85
CA THR A 61 -23.16 -19.18 -1.18
C THR A 61 -23.52 -18.36 0.06
N GLY A 62 -22.60 -17.52 0.53
CA GLY A 62 -22.73 -16.76 1.78
C GLY A 62 -22.39 -17.56 3.03
N ALA A 63 -21.97 -18.82 2.92
CA ALA A 63 -21.57 -19.61 4.09
C ALA A 63 -20.35 -18.97 4.79
N GLY A 64 -20.37 -18.87 6.12
CA GLY A 64 -19.32 -18.24 6.92
C GLY A 64 -19.38 -16.70 6.98
N VAL A 65 -20.25 -16.07 6.18
CA VAL A 65 -20.38 -14.60 6.17
C VAL A 65 -21.07 -14.06 7.43
N PRO A 66 -22.16 -14.66 7.97
CA PRO A 66 -22.75 -14.21 9.23
C PRO A 66 -21.77 -14.26 10.41
N GLU A 67 -20.94 -15.29 10.47
CA GLU A 67 -19.89 -15.45 11.48
C GLU A 67 -18.81 -14.39 11.29
N LEU A 68 -18.38 -14.14 10.04
CA LEU A 68 -17.42 -13.08 9.73
C LEU A 68 -17.93 -11.70 10.15
N LEU A 69 -19.19 -11.39 9.90
CA LEU A 69 -19.79 -10.11 10.35
C LEU A 69 -19.79 -10.00 11.87
N SER A 70 -20.08 -11.09 12.58
CA SER A 70 -20.03 -11.13 14.05
C SER A 70 -18.61 -10.86 14.56
N GLU A 71 -17.59 -11.37 13.88
CA GLU A 71 -16.19 -11.11 14.20
C GLU A 71 -15.75 -9.68 13.89
N VAL A 72 -16.23 -9.10 12.79
CA VAL A 72 -16.03 -7.67 12.48
C VAL A 72 -16.64 -6.79 13.58
N GLU A 73 -17.85 -7.11 14.06
CA GLU A 73 -18.47 -6.40 15.18
C GLU A 73 -17.69 -6.55 16.48
N ARG A 74 -17.16 -7.76 16.75
CA ARG A 74 -16.30 -8.02 17.92
C ARG A 74 -15.04 -7.16 17.86
N HIS A 75 -14.40 -7.07 16.70
CA HIS A 75 -13.24 -6.22 16.49
C HIS A 75 -13.57 -4.72 16.61
N TRP A 76 -14.70 -4.29 16.07
CA TRP A 76 -15.18 -2.91 16.22
C TRP A 76 -15.36 -2.52 17.69
N LYS A 77 -15.99 -3.39 18.49
CA LYS A 77 -16.16 -3.21 19.94
C LYS A 77 -14.81 -3.17 20.67
N PHE A 78 -13.83 -3.95 20.21
CA PHE A 78 -12.48 -3.93 20.74
C PHE A 78 -11.77 -2.59 20.49
N ILE A 79 -11.79 -2.09 19.25
CA ILE A 79 -11.19 -0.80 18.87
C ILE A 79 -11.88 0.37 19.59
N SER A 80 -13.20 0.29 19.76
CA SER A 80 -14.01 1.39 20.31
C SER A 80 -13.76 1.64 21.81
N ARG A 81 -12.97 0.81 22.49
CA ARG A 81 -12.51 1.05 23.87
C ARG A 81 -11.50 2.20 23.88
N GLU A 82 -11.60 3.11 24.86
CA GLU A 82 -10.75 4.31 24.92
C GLU A 82 -9.25 4.00 24.83
N GLU A 83 -8.81 2.93 25.49
CA GLU A 83 -7.41 2.45 25.49
C GLU A 83 -6.87 2.08 24.10
N ASN A 84 -7.73 1.65 23.18
CA ASN A 84 -7.37 1.21 21.84
C ASN A 84 -7.63 2.28 20.77
N LEU A 85 -8.60 3.16 21.05
CA LEU A 85 -9.14 4.10 20.07
C LEU A 85 -8.12 5.13 19.59
N GLU A 86 -7.30 5.65 20.51
CA GLU A 86 -6.29 6.66 20.16
C GLU A 86 -5.20 6.07 19.25
N ARG A 87 -4.71 4.87 19.58
CA ARG A 87 -3.75 4.13 18.75
C ARG A 87 -4.33 3.86 17.36
N TYR A 88 -5.58 3.39 17.30
CA TYR A 88 -6.27 3.13 16.03
C TYR A 88 -6.45 4.39 15.19
N ARG A 89 -6.89 5.51 15.79
CA ARG A 89 -7.04 6.80 15.10
C ARG A 89 -5.74 7.29 14.50
N LYS A 90 -4.64 7.19 15.26
CA LYS A 90 -3.31 7.59 14.79
C LYS A 90 -2.85 6.75 13.60
N GLU A 91 -3.03 5.43 13.67
CA GLU A 91 -2.64 4.54 12.56
C GLU A 91 -3.52 4.78 11.33
N LYS A 92 -4.82 4.95 11.52
CA LYS A 92 -5.75 5.30 10.43
C LYS A 92 -5.37 6.61 9.76
N ALA A 93 -5.09 7.65 10.54
CA ALA A 93 -4.65 8.95 10.02
C ALA A 93 -3.32 8.84 9.26
N ARG A 94 -2.38 8.01 9.74
CA ARG A 94 -1.12 7.73 9.04
C ARG A 94 -1.37 7.07 7.69
N VAL A 95 -2.17 6.01 7.63
CA VAL A 95 -2.51 5.31 6.37
C VAL A 95 -3.18 6.27 5.39
N GLU A 96 -4.17 7.04 5.85
CA GLU A 96 -4.90 8.00 5.03
C GLU A 96 -3.97 9.09 4.48
N LEU A 97 -3.11 9.67 5.32
CA LEU A 97 -2.13 10.66 4.89
C LEU A 97 -1.16 10.08 3.86
N MET A 98 -0.63 8.88 4.08
CA MET A 98 0.31 8.25 3.14
C MET A 98 -0.33 7.99 1.78
N GLU A 99 -1.59 7.54 1.74
CA GLU A 99 -2.32 7.35 0.48
C GLU A 99 -2.59 8.67 -0.23
N ILE A 100 -2.99 9.72 0.50
CA ILE A 100 -3.17 11.06 -0.06
C ILE A 100 -1.85 11.58 -0.65
N LEU A 101 -0.74 11.46 0.10
CA LEU A 101 0.58 11.88 -0.34
C LEU A 101 1.02 11.11 -1.58
N LYS A 102 0.93 9.78 -1.58
CA LYS A 102 1.28 8.92 -2.71
C LYS A 102 0.49 9.32 -3.96
N LYS A 103 -0.83 9.47 -3.84
CA LYS A 103 -1.70 9.89 -4.95
C LYS A 103 -1.31 11.27 -5.50
N ARG A 104 -1.07 12.24 -4.62
CA ARG A 104 -0.69 13.60 -5.02
C ARG A 104 0.70 13.66 -5.66
N LEU A 105 1.68 12.96 -5.11
CA LEU A 105 3.05 12.94 -5.64
C LEU A 105 3.11 12.25 -6.99
N ILE A 106 2.46 11.09 -7.15
CA ILE A 106 2.38 10.40 -8.44
C ILE A 106 1.64 11.26 -9.47
N GLY A 107 0.48 11.81 -9.10
CA GLY A 107 -0.29 12.68 -9.99
C GLY A 107 0.53 13.87 -10.48
N LYS A 108 1.17 14.59 -9.57
CA LYS A 108 2.05 15.71 -9.91
C LYS A 108 3.21 15.31 -10.81
N ALA A 109 3.90 14.20 -10.50
CA ALA A 109 5.01 13.72 -11.30
C ALA A 109 4.59 13.38 -12.74
N VAL A 110 3.43 12.73 -12.90
CA VAL A 110 2.86 12.42 -14.23
C VAL A 110 2.46 13.70 -14.95
N ASP A 111 1.80 14.64 -14.27
CA ASP A 111 1.39 15.92 -14.85
C ASP A 111 2.62 16.71 -15.34
N ASP A 112 3.64 16.86 -14.50
CA ASP A 112 4.89 17.58 -14.82
C ASP A 112 5.63 16.93 -16.01
N LEU A 113 5.66 15.60 -16.11
CA LEU A 113 6.27 14.89 -17.24
C LEU A 113 5.42 14.94 -18.51
N SER A 114 4.09 15.01 -18.37
CA SER A 114 3.18 15.13 -19.51
C SER A 114 3.26 16.52 -20.14
N GLN A 115 3.69 17.53 -19.38
CA GLN A 115 4.02 18.83 -19.96
C GLN A 115 5.16 18.70 -20.97
N ASP A 116 5.03 19.41 -22.09
CA ASP A 116 6.03 19.46 -23.16
C ASP A 116 6.40 18.11 -23.81
N GLY A 117 5.52 17.10 -23.70
CA GLY A 117 5.70 15.78 -24.34
C GLY A 117 6.95 15.02 -23.86
N VAL A 118 7.41 15.29 -22.62
CA VAL A 118 8.57 14.61 -22.04
C VAL A 118 8.24 13.14 -21.76
N LEU A 119 7.04 12.86 -21.25
CA LEU A 119 6.57 11.52 -20.94
C LEU A 119 6.60 10.60 -22.18
N ASP A 120 6.06 11.07 -23.31
CA ASP A 120 6.04 10.29 -24.55
C ASP A 120 7.45 9.94 -25.03
N ARG A 121 8.39 10.91 -24.98
CA ARG A 121 9.80 10.68 -25.32
C ARG A 121 10.47 9.66 -24.38
N LEU A 122 10.17 9.71 -23.09
CA LEU A 122 10.69 8.73 -22.12
C LEU A 122 10.17 7.32 -22.43
N LEU A 123 8.87 7.21 -22.74
CA LEU A 123 8.25 5.93 -23.11
C LEU A 123 8.83 5.37 -24.41
N GLU A 124 9.09 6.20 -25.42
CA GLU A 124 9.77 5.80 -26.65
C GLU A 124 11.19 5.28 -26.38
N ASP A 125 11.96 5.97 -25.54
CA ASP A 125 13.32 5.56 -25.19
C ASP A 125 13.34 4.24 -24.41
N ILE A 126 12.39 4.03 -23.50
CA ILE A 126 12.22 2.75 -22.79
C ILE A 126 11.88 1.64 -23.79
N ALA A 127 10.91 1.88 -24.69
CA ALA A 127 10.50 0.90 -25.70
C ALA A 127 11.67 0.50 -26.62
N ARG A 128 12.55 1.46 -26.93
CA ARG A 128 13.78 1.23 -27.72
C ARG A 128 14.96 0.69 -26.89
N LYS A 129 14.78 0.46 -25.58
CA LYS A 129 15.82 0.03 -24.63
C LYS A 129 17.02 0.98 -24.54
N ILE A 130 16.80 2.27 -24.79
CA ILE A 130 17.81 3.32 -24.69
C ILE A 130 17.99 3.76 -23.24
N ARG A 131 16.89 3.82 -22.48
CA ARG A 131 16.87 4.17 -21.05
C ARG A 131 16.15 3.11 -20.25
N ASP A 132 16.60 2.88 -19.02
CA ASP A 132 15.93 1.94 -18.11
C ASP A 132 14.85 2.66 -17.26
N PRO A 133 13.71 2.00 -17.01
CA PRO A 133 12.62 2.59 -16.22
C PRO A 133 13.00 2.94 -14.77
N TYR A 134 13.94 2.23 -14.16
CA TYR A 134 14.31 2.44 -12.76
C TYR A 134 15.09 3.75 -12.58
N SER A 135 16.09 4.01 -13.42
CA SER A 135 16.83 5.27 -13.41
C SER A 135 15.93 6.47 -13.71
N ILE A 136 14.95 6.31 -14.60
CA ILE A 136 13.96 7.36 -14.87
C ILE A 136 13.11 7.62 -13.63
N ALA A 137 12.59 6.57 -12.97
CA ALA A 137 11.80 6.72 -11.76
C ALA A 137 12.59 7.38 -10.61
N GLU A 138 13.87 7.02 -10.44
CA GLU A 138 14.77 7.63 -9.46
C GLU A 138 14.97 9.14 -9.73
N GLN A 139 15.25 9.51 -10.99
CA GLN A 139 15.38 10.91 -11.40
C GLN A 139 14.09 11.72 -11.17
N VAL A 140 12.93 11.10 -11.39
CA VAL A 140 11.62 11.73 -11.13
C VAL A 140 11.41 11.91 -9.63
N GLY A 141 11.70 10.89 -8.82
CA GLY A 141 11.62 10.96 -7.36
C GLY A 141 12.54 12.00 -6.74
N ASP A 142 13.77 12.12 -7.26
CA ASP A 142 14.77 13.10 -6.84
C ASP A 142 14.48 14.53 -7.34
N HIS A 143 13.35 14.75 -8.04
CA HIS A 143 13.00 16.02 -8.68
C HIS A 143 14.05 16.53 -9.69
N LYS A 144 14.94 15.63 -10.17
CA LYS A 144 15.98 15.95 -11.16
C LYS A 144 15.44 16.12 -12.58
N PHE A 145 14.15 15.84 -12.81
CA PHE A 145 13.46 16.08 -14.08
C PHE A 145 12.89 17.50 -14.25
N VAL A 146 12.61 18.25 -13.16
CA VAL A 146 11.83 19.52 -13.20
C VAL A 146 12.59 20.73 -12.64
N TYR A 147 13.92 20.72 -12.67
CA TYR A 147 14.74 21.92 -12.36
C TYR A 147 15.87 22.12 -13.37
N PRO A 148 15.52 22.52 -14.61
CA PRO A 148 16.28 23.61 -15.23
C PRO A 148 15.41 24.56 -16.10
N LEU A 149 14.25 25.04 -15.62
CA LEU A 149 13.45 26.02 -16.39
C LEU A 149 13.20 27.38 -15.70
N THR A 150 13.83 27.68 -14.57
CA THR A 150 13.80 29.04 -13.98
C THR A 150 15.11 29.83 -14.12
N GLU A 151 16.21 29.25 -14.58
CA GLU A 151 17.47 30.00 -14.79
C GLU A 151 17.66 30.55 -16.21
N GLY A 152 16.84 30.15 -17.19
CA GLY A 152 16.96 30.61 -18.58
C GLY A 152 16.30 31.97 -18.90
N ALA A 153 15.33 32.43 -18.11
CA ALA A 153 14.51 33.60 -18.47
C ALA A 153 15.00 34.95 -17.90
N ARG A 154 16.10 35.00 -17.13
CA ARG A 154 16.66 36.27 -16.60
C ARG A 154 17.88 36.82 -17.34
N LYS A 155 18.43 36.11 -18.33
CA LYS A 155 19.51 36.62 -19.20
C LYS A 155 18.96 36.95 -20.59
N GLY A 156 18.24 38.07 -20.73
CA GLY A 156 17.67 38.40 -22.06
C GLY A 156 16.86 39.69 -22.24
N LYS A 157 17.07 40.74 -21.44
CA LYS A 157 16.73 42.14 -21.81
C LYS A 157 17.80 43.00 -21.14
N GLY A 158 18.81 43.53 -21.81
CA GLY A 158 18.75 44.35 -23.01
C GLY A 158 19.40 45.68 -22.65
N SER A 159 20.73 45.74 -22.69
CA SER A 159 21.46 47.00 -22.75
C SER A 159 21.16 47.68 -24.09
N ARG A 160 20.62 48.90 -24.07
CA ARG A 160 21.13 50.08 -24.82
C ARG A 160 20.18 51.28 -24.85
N ARG A 161 20.81 52.46 -24.63
CA ARG A 161 20.49 53.84 -25.05
C ARG A 161 19.39 54.55 -24.22
N ARG A 162 19.58 55.75 -23.68
CA ARG A 162 20.53 56.86 -23.93
C ARG A 162 21.11 57.40 -22.63
#